data_AF-A0A453QJJ3-F1
#
_entry.id   AF-A0A453QJJ3-F1
#
_cell.length_a   1.000
_cell.length_b   1.000
_cell.length_c   1.000
_cell.angle_alpha   90.00
_cell.angle_beta   90.00
_cell.angle_gamma   90.00
#
_symmetry.space_group_name_H-M   'P 1'
#
loop_
_entity.id
_entity.type
_entity.pdbx_description
1 polymer ?
#
loop_
_entity_poly.entity_id
_entity_poly.type
_entity_poly.pdbx_seq_one_letter_code
_entity_poly.pdbx_strand_id
1 'polypeptide(L)'
;VRAYFNSTGFERWRRIYDPATDDVNRVQLDIREGHAQTVAATLAMLRDAPDVPLAGATVCDAGCGTGSLSIPLAAAGASVLASDISAAMVSEAQKMIRHLASLAGKRLVISFAPKTLYFDVLKRVGELFPGPSKATRAYLHSEKDIEEALRAAGWRVNNKGFISTQFYFAKLYEAVPVAAGSS
;
A
#
# COMPACT_ATOMS: atom_id res chain seq x y z
N VAL A 1 -3.80 -4.20 17.78
CA VAL A 1 -3.24 -4.08 16.41
C VAL A 1 -1.82 -3.55 16.45
N ARG A 2 -1.57 -2.38 17.06
CA ARG A 2 -0.22 -1.87 17.34
C ARG A 2 0.70 -2.88 18.05
N ALA A 3 0.18 -3.59 19.06
CA ALA A 3 0.92 -4.64 19.77
C ALA A 3 1.20 -5.93 18.93
N TYR A 4 0.38 -6.23 17.91
CA TYR A 4 0.56 -7.42 17.05
C TYR A 4 1.73 -7.23 16.09
N PHE A 5 1.86 -6.04 15.50
CA PHE A 5 3.01 -5.68 14.67
C PHE A 5 4.22 -5.26 15.49
N ASN A 6 4.10 -4.84 16.74
CA ASN A 6 5.27 -4.66 17.62
C ASN A 6 5.79 -5.98 18.23
N SER A 7 5.30 -7.14 17.77
CA SER A 7 5.70 -8.46 18.24
C SER A 7 5.64 -9.50 17.10
N THR A 8 4.87 -10.58 17.25
CA THR A 8 4.84 -11.74 16.34
C THR A 8 4.42 -11.42 14.90
N GLY A 9 3.65 -10.36 14.68
CA GLY A 9 3.21 -9.92 13.36
C GLY A 9 4.33 -9.32 12.52
N PHE A 10 5.24 -8.54 13.11
CA PHE A 10 6.38 -7.98 12.37
C PHE A 10 7.35 -9.07 11.94
N GLU A 11 7.69 -10.01 12.81
CA GLU A 11 8.56 -11.15 12.42
C GLU A 11 7.93 -12.01 11.32
N ARG A 12 6.60 -12.20 11.34
CA ARG A 12 5.89 -12.89 10.26
C ARG A 12 6.00 -12.13 8.93
N TRP A 13 5.72 -10.83 8.92
CA TRP A 13 5.76 -10.04 7.68
C TRP A 13 7.18 -9.80 7.18
N ARG A 14 8.14 -9.60 8.09
CA ARG A 14 9.57 -9.56 7.78
C ARG A 14 9.99 -10.83 7.06
N ARG A 15 9.62 -12.01 7.58
CA ARG A 15 9.91 -13.29 6.93
C ARG A 15 9.28 -13.41 5.54
N ILE A 16 8.03 -12.96 5.39
CA ILE A 16 7.34 -12.99 4.10
C ILE A 16 8.01 -12.05 3.09
N TYR A 17 8.49 -10.88 3.50
CA TYR A 17 9.04 -9.88 2.57
C TYR A 17 10.56 -9.94 2.40
N ASP A 18 11.27 -10.68 3.25
CA ASP A 18 12.70 -10.88 3.13
C ASP A 18 13.01 -11.93 2.05
N PRO A 19 13.61 -11.55 0.92
CA PRO A 19 13.95 -12.47 -0.16
C PRO A 19 15.04 -13.48 0.25
N ALA A 20 15.79 -13.22 1.32
CA ALA A 20 16.81 -14.14 1.83
C ALA A 20 16.22 -15.27 2.70
N THR A 21 14.90 -15.27 2.96
CA THR A 21 14.24 -16.33 3.72
C THR A 21 13.48 -17.29 2.81
N ASP A 22 13.88 -18.56 2.79
CA ASP A 22 13.17 -19.64 2.07
C ASP A 22 12.12 -20.37 2.95
N ASP A 23 12.05 -20.04 4.24
CA ASP A 23 11.08 -20.61 5.19
C ASP A 23 9.70 -19.92 5.09
N VAL A 24 9.06 -20.06 3.93
CA VAL A 24 7.69 -19.59 3.69
C VAL A 24 6.86 -20.65 2.97
N ASN A 25 5.58 -20.74 3.31
CA ASN A 25 4.66 -21.66 2.62
C ASN A 25 4.22 -21.10 1.25
N ARG A 26 3.57 -21.94 0.42
CA ARG A 26 3.12 -21.54 -0.93
C ARG A 26 2.22 -20.29 -0.95
N VAL A 27 1.37 -20.11 0.06
CA VAL A 27 0.49 -18.93 0.17
C VAL A 27 1.31 -17.69 0.48
N GLN A 28 2.26 -17.80 1.42
CA GLN A 28 3.15 -16.73 1.81
C GLN A 28 4.10 -16.33 0.68
N LEU A 29 4.57 -17.28 -0.13
CA LEU A 29 5.38 -17.02 -1.32
C LEU A 29 4.58 -16.23 -2.38
N ASP A 30 3.34 -16.64 -2.67
CA ASP A 30 2.46 -15.90 -3.59
C ASP A 30 2.19 -14.46 -3.08
N ILE A 31 2.03 -14.29 -1.77
CA ILE A 31 1.92 -12.96 -1.13
C ILE A 31 3.21 -12.14 -1.31
N ARG A 32 4.39 -12.75 -1.15
CA ARG A 32 5.69 -12.11 -1.36
C ARG A 32 5.81 -11.61 -2.81
N GLU A 33 5.45 -12.45 -3.77
CA GLU A 33 5.52 -12.12 -5.20
C GLU A 33 4.54 -11.01 -5.57
N GLY A 34 3.28 -11.09 -5.12
CA GLY A 34 2.29 -10.03 -5.36
C GLY A 34 2.67 -8.69 -4.72
N HIS A 35 3.26 -8.73 -3.52
CA HIS A 35 3.80 -7.52 -2.89
C HIS A 35 4.97 -6.94 -3.67
N ALA A 36 5.92 -7.75 -4.13
CA ALA A 36 7.04 -7.31 -4.96
C ALA A 36 6.56 -6.66 -6.27
N GLN A 37 5.53 -7.23 -6.91
CA GLN A 37 4.90 -6.64 -8.10
C GLN A 37 4.27 -5.26 -7.78
N THR A 38 3.64 -5.12 -6.60
CA THR A 38 3.05 -3.85 -6.17
C THR A 38 4.12 -2.77 -5.97
N VAL A 39 5.25 -3.12 -5.34
CA VAL A 39 6.41 -2.22 -5.19
C VAL A 39 6.95 -1.80 -6.55
N ALA A 40 7.19 -2.76 -7.46
CA ALA A 40 7.69 -2.48 -8.79
C ALA A 40 6.75 -1.55 -9.59
N ALA A 41 5.44 -1.81 -9.54
CA ALA A 41 4.44 -0.98 -10.19
C ALA A 41 4.40 0.45 -9.60
N THR A 42 4.55 0.57 -8.28
CA THR A 42 4.61 1.88 -7.59
C THR A 42 5.82 2.68 -8.04
N LEU A 43 6.99 2.04 -8.09
CA LEU A 43 8.22 2.67 -8.58
C LEU A 43 8.11 3.10 -10.05
N ALA A 44 7.54 2.24 -10.90
CA ALA A 44 7.30 2.59 -12.31
C ALA A 44 6.38 3.81 -12.43
N MET A 45 5.26 3.80 -11.71
CA MET A 45 4.31 4.91 -11.70
C MET A 45 4.93 6.24 -11.25
N LEU A 46 5.82 6.21 -10.24
CA LEU A 46 6.55 7.39 -9.80
C LEU A 46 7.67 7.81 -10.78
N ARG A 47 8.34 6.86 -11.44
CA ARG A 47 9.37 7.14 -12.45
C ARG A 47 8.79 7.75 -13.72
N ASP A 48 7.62 7.30 -14.13
CA ASP A 48 6.96 7.71 -15.37
C ASP A 48 6.11 8.98 -15.17
N ALA A 49 6.06 9.53 -13.95
CA ALA A 49 5.38 10.78 -13.65
C ALA A 49 6.06 11.97 -14.38
N PRO A 50 5.36 12.71 -15.25
CA PRO A 50 5.97 13.69 -16.14
C PRO A 50 6.43 15.00 -15.47
N ASP A 51 6.00 15.23 -14.23
CA ASP A 51 6.08 16.51 -13.52
C ASP A 51 6.95 16.46 -12.25
N VAL A 52 7.43 15.27 -11.86
CA VAL A 52 8.27 15.08 -10.67
C VAL A 52 9.40 14.09 -10.99
N PRO A 53 10.63 14.55 -11.28
CA PRO A 53 11.76 13.65 -11.35
C PRO A 53 12.00 13.03 -9.96
N LEU A 54 12.19 11.72 -9.90
CA LEU A 54 12.44 11.02 -8.63
C LEU A 54 13.75 11.47 -7.96
N ALA A 55 14.79 11.71 -8.74
CA ALA A 55 16.04 12.25 -8.22
C ALA A 55 15.81 13.67 -7.70
N GLY A 56 16.08 13.89 -6.42
CA GLY A 56 15.83 15.16 -5.73
C GLY A 56 14.38 15.35 -5.25
N ALA A 57 13.46 14.43 -5.53
CA ALA A 57 12.12 14.47 -4.95
C ALA A 57 12.17 14.19 -3.45
N THR A 58 11.30 14.87 -2.69
CA THR A 58 11.01 14.47 -1.31
C THR A 58 9.79 13.56 -1.32
N VAL A 59 9.94 12.34 -0.82
CA VAL A 59 8.89 11.31 -0.82
C VAL A 59 8.58 10.90 0.62
N CYS A 60 7.30 10.88 0.97
CA CYS A 60 6.84 10.29 2.22
C CYS A 60 6.27 8.89 1.96
N ASP A 61 6.88 7.87 2.54
CA ASP A 61 6.41 6.48 2.51
C ASP A 61 5.72 6.17 3.85
N ALA A 62 4.39 6.29 3.87
CA ALA A 62 3.56 6.02 5.04
C ALA A 62 2.97 4.61 4.97
N GLY A 63 3.36 3.75 5.92
CA GLY A 63 3.21 2.29 5.85
C GLY A 63 4.44 1.59 5.27
N CYS A 64 5.64 2.11 5.54
CA CYS A 64 6.87 1.67 4.87
C CYS A 64 7.28 0.22 5.17
N GLY A 65 6.74 -0.41 6.22
CA GLY A 65 7.07 -1.76 6.65
C GLY A 65 8.57 -1.94 6.84
N THR A 66 9.15 -2.92 6.13
CA THR A 66 10.59 -3.21 6.10
C THR A 66 11.38 -2.35 5.10
N GLY A 67 10.76 -1.33 4.52
CA GLY A 67 11.40 -0.41 3.58
C GLY A 67 11.45 -0.89 2.13
N SER A 68 10.62 -1.87 1.75
CA SER A 68 10.63 -2.45 0.39
C SER A 68 10.40 -1.42 -0.72
N LEU A 69 9.68 -0.33 -0.44
CA LEU A 69 9.50 0.81 -1.35
C LEU A 69 10.49 1.95 -1.03
N SER A 70 10.69 2.26 0.24
CA SER A 70 11.61 3.32 0.69
C SER A 70 13.06 3.15 0.18
N ILE A 71 13.61 1.94 0.23
CA ILE A 71 15.00 1.65 -0.17
C ILE A 71 15.23 1.94 -1.67
N PRO A 72 14.44 1.38 -2.61
CA PRO A 72 14.63 1.67 -4.04
C PRO A 72 14.34 3.12 -4.40
N LEU A 73 13.45 3.82 -3.69
CA LEU A 73 13.25 5.26 -3.87
C LEU A 73 14.49 6.07 -3.50
N ALA A 74 15.11 5.77 -2.35
CA ALA A 74 16.35 6.41 -1.95
C ALA A 74 17.49 6.10 -2.92
N ALA A 75 17.59 4.84 -3.40
CA ALA A 75 18.56 4.44 -4.42
C ALA A 75 18.35 5.17 -5.76
N ALA A 76 17.11 5.56 -6.09
CA ALA A 76 16.78 6.39 -7.24
C ALA A 76 17.06 7.89 -7.01
N GLY A 77 17.62 8.28 -5.86
CA GLY A 77 18.02 9.65 -5.54
C GLY A 77 16.94 10.50 -4.87
N ALA A 78 15.84 9.90 -4.40
CA ALA A 78 14.82 10.62 -3.63
C ALA A 78 15.27 10.81 -2.16
N SER A 79 14.87 11.92 -1.55
CA SER A 79 14.91 12.10 -0.10
C SER A 79 13.65 11.47 0.50
N VAL A 80 13.79 10.35 1.21
CA VAL A 80 12.66 9.55 1.67
C VAL A 80 12.42 9.73 3.17
N LEU A 81 11.21 10.15 3.54
CA LEU A 81 10.68 10.11 4.89
C LEU A 81 9.78 8.87 5.04
N ALA A 82 10.27 7.86 5.75
CA ALA A 82 9.54 6.61 5.96
C ALA A 82 8.89 6.58 7.35
N SER A 83 7.61 6.22 7.43
CA SER A 83 6.91 6.01 8.70
C SER A 83 6.00 4.79 8.61
N ASP A 84 5.87 4.03 9.70
CA ASP A 84 4.92 2.91 9.78
C ASP A 84 4.05 3.06 11.02
N ILE A 85 2.74 3.21 10.81
CA ILE A 85 1.75 3.10 11.87
C ILE A 85 1.08 1.75 11.64
N SER A 86 1.37 0.79 12.50
CA SER A 86 0.80 -0.54 12.40
C SER A 86 -0.73 -0.56 12.59
N ALA A 87 -1.41 -0.45 11.45
CA ALA A 87 -2.81 -0.63 11.08
C ALA A 87 -3.92 -0.04 11.98
N ALA A 88 -4.83 0.73 11.36
CA ALA A 88 -6.16 1.02 11.89
C ALA A 88 -7.23 1.24 10.78
N MET A 89 -8.50 1.24 11.21
CA MET A 89 -9.81 1.08 10.51
C MET A 89 -10.10 1.92 9.24
N VAL A 90 -11.24 1.69 8.55
CA VAL A 90 -11.72 2.50 7.40
C VAL A 90 -11.79 4.01 7.72
N SER A 91 -12.21 4.39 8.93
CA SER A 91 -12.18 5.78 9.39
C SER A 91 -10.77 6.34 9.47
N GLU A 92 -9.80 5.49 9.79
CA GLU A 92 -8.38 5.84 9.87
C GLU A 92 -7.76 5.91 8.48
N ALA A 93 -8.19 5.08 7.52
CA ALA A 93 -7.78 5.23 6.12
C ALA A 93 -8.19 6.59 5.56
N GLN A 94 -9.41 7.06 5.84
CA GLN A 94 -9.83 8.41 5.44
C GLN A 94 -9.03 9.51 6.14
N LYS A 95 -8.76 9.37 7.45
CA LYS A 95 -7.92 10.34 8.19
C LYS A 95 -6.49 10.36 7.66
N MET A 96 -5.92 9.19 7.36
CA MET A 96 -4.60 9.02 6.80
C MET A 96 -4.53 9.64 5.40
N ILE A 97 -5.49 9.36 4.53
CA ILE A 97 -5.57 9.99 3.21
C ILE A 97 -5.62 11.51 3.36
N ARG A 98 -6.49 12.07 4.21
CA ARG A 98 -6.54 13.52 4.44
C ARG A 98 -5.22 14.08 4.97
N HIS A 99 -4.59 13.39 5.91
CA HIS A 99 -3.32 13.83 6.49
C HIS A 99 -2.19 13.80 5.45
N LEU A 100 -2.00 12.68 4.75
CA LEU A 100 -0.97 12.54 3.72
C LEU A 100 -1.23 13.49 2.54
N ALA A 101 -2.50 13.67 2.14
CA ALA A 101 -2.91 14.65 1.15
C ALA A 101 -2.58 16.09 1.56
N SER A 102 -2.61 16.42 2.86
CA SER A 102 -2.21 17.74 3.35
C SER A 102 -0.69 17.98 3.34
N LEU A 103 0.10 16.90 3.31
CA LEU A 103 1.56 16.94 3.26
C LEU A 103 2.10 16.85 1.83
N ALA A 104 1.40 16.11 0.96
CA ALA A 104 1.79 15.92 -0.42
C ALA A 104 1.55 17.19 -1.24
N GLY A 105 2.53 17.63 -2.02
CA GLY A 105 2.39 18.83 -2.86
C GLY A 105 2.03 18.55 -4.33
N LYS A 106 2.45 17.39 -4.86
CA LYS A 106 2.38 17.10 -6.30
C LYS A 106 1.69 15.79 -6.63
N ARG A 107 1.94 14.75 -5.83
CA ARG A 107 1.52 13.39 -6.14
C ARG A 107 1.30 12.60 -4.87
N LEU A 108 0.28 11.74 -4.90
CA LEU A 108 -0.03 10.81 -3.84
C LEU A 108 -0.25 9.43 -4.47
N VAL A 109 0.53 8.43 -4.07
CA VAL A 109 0.36 7.05 -4.53
C VAL A 109 -0.10 6.18 -3.35
N ILE A 110 -1.17 5.43 -3.54
CA ILE A 110 -1.81 4.62 -2.50
C ILE A 110 -2.03 3.21 -3.03
N SER A 111 -1.56 2.21 -2.29
CA SER A 111 -1.96 0.82 -2.50
C SER A 111 -2.97 0.38 -1.43
N PHE A 112 -3.97 -0.40 -1.82
CA PHE A 112 -4.96 -0.93 -0.87
C PHE A 112 -5.56 -2.25 -1.34
N ALA A 113 -5.98 -3.08 -0.39
CA ALA A 113 -6.69 -4.32 -0.69
C ALA A 113 -8.16 -4.00 -1.06
N PRO A 114 -8.61 -4.30 -2.29
CA PRO A 114 -9.97 -3.99 -2.72
C PRO A 114 -11.01 -4.83 -1.97
N LYS A 115 -12.17 -4.25 -1.66
CA LYS A 115 -13.33 -5.00 -1.16
C LYS A 115 -14.16 -5.55 -2.32
N THR A 116 -14.18 -6.88 -2.47
CA THR A 116 -15.04 -7.59 -3.44
C THR A 116 -15.70 -8.79 -2.78
N LEU A 117 -16.81 -9.25 -3.37
CA LEU A 117 -17.56 -10.42 -2.87
C LEU A 117 -16.69 -11.69 -2.81
N TYR A 118 -15.77 -11.86 -3.77
CA TYR A 118 -14.80 -12.95 -3.80
C TYR A 118 -13.87 -12.91 -2.58
N PHE A 119 -13.45 -11.72 -2.15
CA PHE A 119 -12.56 -11.56 -0.99
C PHE A 119 -13.27 -11.79 0.34
N ASP A 120 -14.55 -11.43 0.44
CA ASP A 120 -15.35 -11.75 1.63
C ASP A 120 -15.47 -13.28 1.81
N VAL A 121 -15.62 -14.03 0.71
CA VAL A 121 -15.63 -15.50 0.73
C VAL A 121 -14.25 -16.08 1.05
N LEU A 122 -13.19 -15.63 0.36
CA LEU A 122 -11.82 -16.11 0.59
C LEU A 122 -11.36 -15.86 2.03
N LYS A 123 -11.70 -14.69 2.60
CA LYS A 123 -11.39 -14.37 4.00
C LYS A 123 -12.11 -15.29 4.96
N ARG A 124 -13.39 -15.58 4.70
CA ARG A 124 -14.19 -16.48 5.54
C ARG A 124 -13.68 -17.92 5.52
N VAL A 125 -13.20 -18.38 4.36
CA VAL A 125 -12.52 -19.68 4.22
C VAL A 125 -11.13 -19.65 4.87
N GLY A 126 -10.37 -18.57 4.68
CA GLY A 126 -9.06 -18.32 5.26
C GLY A 126 -9.03 -18.27 6.79
N GLU A 127 -10.12 -17.83 7.41
CA GLU A 127 -10.30 -17.78 8.88
C GLU A 127 -10.47 -19.16 9.52
N LEU A 128 -10.87 -20.17 8.72
CA LEU A 128 -11.07 -21.55 9.17
C LEU A 128 -9.75 -22.35 9.23
N PHE A 129 -8.66 -21.87 8.63
CA PHE A 129 -7.37 -22.55 8.67
C PHE A 129 -6.60 -22.27 9.98
N PRO A 130 -6.05 -23.30 10.64
CA PRO A 130 -5.23 -23.12 11.83
C PRO A 130 -3.80 -22.66 11.49
N GLY A 131 -3.13 -22.05 12.47
CA GLY A 131 -1.69 -21.78 12.41
C GLY A 131 -1.27 -20.70 11.40
N PRO A 132 -0.07 -20.80 10.80
CA PRO A 132 0.52 -19.77 9.91
C PRO A 132 -0.24 -19.57 8.59
N SER A 133 -1.19 -20.44 8.27
CA SER A 133 -2.10 -20.36 7.13
C SER A 133 -3.37 -19.55 7.42
N LYS A 134 -3.59 -19.14 8.69
CA LYS A 134 -4.73 -18.30 9.06
C LYS A 134 -4.63 -16.93 8.42
N ALA A 135 -5.72 -16.50 7.79
CA ALA A 135 -5.83 -15.18 7.17
C ALA A 135 -5.60 -14.08 8.21
N THR A 136 -4.67 -13.17 7.91
CA THR A 136 -4.49 -11.94 8.67
C THR A 136 -5.76 -11.08 8.52
N ARG A 137 -6.16 -10.33 9.55
CA ARG A 137 -7.27 -9.37 9.43
C ARG A 137 -6.89 -8.24 8.48
N ALA A 138 -7.03 -8.48 7.17
CA ALA A 138 -6.93 -7.46 6.15
C ALA A 138 -8.20 -6.59 6.19
N TYR A 139 -8.00 -5.28 6.21
CA TYR A 139 -9.07 -4.32 6.02
C TYR A 139 -9.21 -4.09 4.53
N LEU A 140 -10.42 -4.37 4.03
CA LEU A 140 -10.74 -4.20 2.62
C LEU A 140 -11.38 -2.82 2.43
N HIS A 141 -10.99 -2.12 1.38
CA HIS A 141 -11.50 -0.80 1.05
C HIS A 141 -12.23 -0.85 -0.30
N SER A 142 -13.40 -0.22 -0.38
CA SER A 142 -14.05 -0.03 -1.67
C SER A 142 -13.33 1.06 -2.45
N GLU A 143 -13.22 0.91 -3.77
CA GLU A 143 -12.62 1.95 -4.62
C GLU A 143 -13.38 3.28 -4.48
N LYS A 144 -14.71 3.20 -4.35
CA LYS A 144 -15.59 4.36 -4.12
C LYS A 144 -15.19 5.16 -2.88
N ASP A 145 -15.01 4.49 -1.73
CA ASP A 145 -14.67 5.18 -0.48
C ASP A 145 -13.29 5.87 -0.57
N ILE A 146 -12.34 5.24 -1.27
CA ILE A 146 -10.99 5.79 -1.48
C ILE A 146 -11.06 7.02 -2.41
N GLU A 147 -11.80 6.94 -3.51
CA GLU A 147 -11.99 8.06 -4.43
C GLU A 147 -12.73 9.23 -3.78
N GLU A 148 -13.75 8.96 -2.97
CA GLU A 148 -14.47 9.98 -2.21
C GLU A 148 -13.56 10.66 -1.19
N ALA A 149 -12.72 9.90 -0.48
CA ALA A 149 -11.74 10.44 0.46
C ALA A 149 -10.71 11.34 -0.22
N LEU A 150 -10.19 10.92 -1.38
CA LEU A 150 -9.27 11.72 -2.20
C LEU A 150 -9.93 13.02 -2.67
N ARG A 151 -11.15 12.92 -3.22
CA ARG A 151 -11.91 14.07 -3.71
C ARG A 151 -12.21 15.08 -2.61
N ALA A 152 -12.64 14.58 -1.44
CA ALA A 152 -12.87 15.42 -0.26
C ALA A 152 -11.60 16.11 0.25
N ALA A 153 -10.42 15.57 -0.06
CA ALA A 153 -9.13 16.18 0.25
C ALA A 153 -8.61 17.12 -0.86
N GLY A 154 -9.34 17.32 -1.96
CA GLY A 154 -8.90 18.16 -3.09
C GLY A 154 -8.03 17.43 -4.11
N TRP A 155 -8.08 16.10 -4.16
CA TRP A 155 -7.29 15.26 -5.08
C TRP A 155 -8.18 14.49 -6.05
N ARG A 156 -7.65 14.21 -7.24
CA ARG A 156 -8.29 13.31 -8.21
C ARG A 156 -7.36 12.18 -8.57
N VAL A 157 -7.92 10.99 -8.82
CA VAL A 157 -7.16 9.88 -9.38
C VAL A 157 -6.73 10.23 -10.81
N ASN A 158 -5.47 9.97 -11.12
CA ASN A 158 -4.85 10.22 -12.41
C ASN A 158 -4.46 8.91 -13.11
N ASN A 159 -3.99 7.92 -12.34
CA ASN A 159 -3.64 6.60 -12.86
C ASN A 159 -4.06 5.51 -11.87
N LYS A 160 -4.36 4.31 -12.39
CA LYS A 160 -4.78 3.14 -11.63
C LYS A 160 -4.01 1.90 -12.09
N GLY A 161 -3.64 1.07 -11.13
CA GLY A 161 -3.10 -0.26 -11.32
C GLY A 161 -3.88 -1.29 -10.50
N PHE A 162 -3.77 -2.55 -10.89
CA PHE A 162 -4.30 -3.67 -10.14
C PHE A 162 -3.32 -4.84 -10.24
N ILE A 163 -2.88 -5.32 -9.08
CA ILE A 163 -2.02 -6.48 -8.93
C ILE A 163 -2.90 -7.60 -8.39
N SER A 164 -2.82 -8.75 -9.03
CA SER A 164 -3.58 -9.94 -8.68
C SER A 164 -2.73 -11.18 -8.89
N THR A 165 -2.57 -11.97 -7.84
CA THR A 165 -2.02 -13.33 -7.86
C THR A 165 -3.09 -14.29 -7.34
N GLN A 166 -2.71 -15.49 -6.89
CA GLN A 166 -3.68 -16.45 -6.35
C GLN A 166 -4.23 -16.02 -4.97
N PHE A 167 -3.39 -15.39 -4.14
CA PHE A 167 -3.70 -15.02 -2.75
C PHE A 167 -3.39 -13.56 -2.41
N TYR A 168 -2.85 -12.78 -3.36
CA TYR A 168 -2.56 -11.36 -3.17
C TYR A 168 -3.29 -10.49 -4.18
N PHE A 169 -3.89 -9.41 -3.67
CA PHE A 169 -4.68 -8.48 -4.47
C PHE A 169 -4.48 -7.07 -3.96
N ALA A 170 -4.03 -6.16 -4.83
CA ALA A 170 -3.81 -4.76 -4.48
C ALA A 170 -4.25 -3.85 -5.62
N LYS A 171 -5.09 -2.86 -5.30
CA LYS A 171 -5.32 -1.70 -6.16
C LYS A 171 -4.23 -0.69 -5.87
N LEU A 172 -3.73 -0.04 -6.92
CA LEU A 172 -2.70 0.99 -6.85
C LEU A 172 -3.24 2.25 -7.50
N TYR A 173 -3.36 3.34 -6.76
CA TYR A 173 -3.93 4.59 -7.24
C TYR A 173 -2.86 5.68 -7.17
N GLU A 174 -2.66 6.37 -8.28
CA GLU A 174 -1.96 7.66 -8.29
C GLU A 174 -3.00 8.76 -8.34
N ALA A 175 -2.87 9.73 -7.44
CA ALA A 175 -3.66 10.93 -7.39
C ALA A 175 -2.79 12.18 -7.53
N VAL A 176 -3.37 13.20 -8.15
CA VAL A 176 -2.81 14.54 -8.31
C VAL A 176 -3.79 15.58 -7.74
N PRO A 177 -3.32 16.77 -7.34
CA PRO A 177 -4.21 17.84 -6.91
C PRO A 177 -5.23 18.17 -8.01
N VAL A 178 -6.48 18.42 -7.62
CA VAL A 178 -7.43 19.06 -8.53
C VAL A 178 -6.90 20.47 -8.75
N ALA A 179 -6.57 20.82 -10.00
CA ALA A 179 -6.11 22.16 -10.32
C ALA A 179 -7.11 23.18 -9.75
N ALA A 180 -6.61 24.15 -8.97
CA ALA A 180 -7.44 25.27 -8.55
C ALA A 180 -7.98 25.89 -9.84
N GLY A 181 -9.29 25.83 -10.04
CA GLY A 181 -9.92 26.51 -11.17
C GLY A 181 -9.42 27.96 -11.14
N SER A 182 -8.79 28.39 -12.23
CA SER A 182 -8.64 29.80 -12.53
C SER A 182 -10.05 30.39 -12.50
N SER A 183 -10.39 30.99 -11.36
CA SER A 183 -11.60 31.78 -11.16
C SER A 183 -11.35 33.17 -11.73
#